data_AF-A0A8D8KWA7-F1
#
_entry.id   AF-A0A8D8KWA7-F1
#
_cell.length_a   1.000
_cell.length_b   1.000
_cell.length_c   1.000
_cell.angle_alpha   90.00
_cell.angle_beta   90.00
_cell.angle_gamma   90.00
#
_symmetry.space_group_name_H-M   'P 1'
#
loop_
_entity.id
_entity.type
_entity.pdbx_description
1 polymer ?
#
loop_
_entity_poly.entity_id
_entity_poly.type
_entity_poly.pdbx_seq_one_letter_code
_entity_poly.pdbx_strand_id
1 'polypeptide(L)'
;VVPEWLNGSLLRNGPGSLKVGDMTFNHLFDSSALLHRFNIENGHVTYQCRFLKSDAYKKNKAAQRIVVTEFGTSAAPDPCHTIFHRIAAIFGKPGENVSDNAMISIY
;
A
#
# COMPACT_ATOMS: atom_id res chain seq x y z
N VAL A 1 19.11 5.94 -26.95
CA VAL A 1 19.16 7.41 -26.79
C VAL A 1 17.76 7.88 -26.43
N VAL A 2 17.61 8.74 -25.41
CA VAL A 2 16.32 9.34 -25.04
C VAL A 2 16.14 10.64 -25.85
N PRO A 3 14.99 10.89 -26.49
CA PRO A 3 14.81 12.10 -27.30
C PRO A 3 14.88 13.38 -26.48
N GLU A 4 15.59 14.40 -26.96
CA GLU A 4 15.75 15.69 -26.26
C GLU A 4 14.44 16.47 -26.11
N TRP A 5 13.45 16.23 -26.98
CA TRP A 5 12.13 16.84 -26.88
C TRP A 5 11.28 16.25 -25.75
N LEU A 6 11.64 15.07 -25.23
CA LEU A 6 10.90 14.42 -24.15
C LEU A 6 11.40 14.95 -22.80
N ASN A 7 10.69 15.94 -22.26
CA ASN A 7 10.97 16.50 -20.94
C ASN A 7 9.73 16.39 -20.06
N GLY A 8 9.88 15.81 -18.86
CA GLY A 8 8.77 15.62 -17.94
C GLY A 8 8.98 14.46 -16.96
N SER A 9 7.90 14.08 -16.29
CA SER A 9 7.91 12.98 -15.32
C SER A 9 6.89 11.92 -15.68
N LEU A 10 7.35 10.68 -15.90
CA LEU A 10 6.47 9.51 -15.95
C LEU A 10 6.24 9.03 -14.51
N LEU A 11 5.01 9.18 -14.03
CA LEU A 11 4.57 8.64 -12.76
C LEU A 11 3.87 7.29 -12.98
N ARG A 12 4.25 6.28 -12.21
CA ARG A 12 3.56 4.99 -12.14
C ARG A 12 3.27 4.65 -10.70
N ASN A 13 2.11 4.05 -10.48
CA ASN A 13 1.73 3.49 -9.19
C ASN A 13 1.60 1.97 -9.33
N GLY A 14 1.82 1.26 -8.24
CA GLY A 14 1.76 -0.18 -8.27
C GLY A 14 2.11 -0.83 -6.94
N PRO A 15 2.21 -2.17 -6.95
CA PRO A 15 2.55 -2.94 -5.76
C PRO A 15 3.97 -2.64 -5.29
N GLY A 16 4.10 -2.28 -4.02
CA GLY A 16 5.39 -2.03 -3.38
C GLY A 16 5.97 -3.27 -2.70
N SER A 17 5.84 -3.33 -1.38
CA SER A 17 6.28 -4.48 -0.58
C SER A 17 5.13 -5.47 -0.41
N LEU A 18 5.36 -6.71 -0.80
CA LEU A 18 4.44 -7.83 -0.53
C LEU A 18 4.49 -8.30 0.93
N LYS A 19 5.45 -7.80 1.73
CA LYS A 19 5.64 -8.19 3.13
C LYS A 19 5.47 -7.03 4.09
N VAL A 20 4.96 -7.33 5.28
CA VAL A 20 4.91 -6.46 6.45
C VAL A 20 5.34 -7.28 7.67
N GLY A 21 6.53 -7.00 8.20
CA GLY A 21 7.17 -7.90 9.16
C GLY A 21 7.33 -9.30 8.56
N ASP A 22 6.87 -10.32 9.28
CA ASP A 22 6.88 -11.71 8.84
C ASP A 22 5.65 -12.12 8.00
N MET A 23 4.64 -11.24 7.90
CA MET A 23 3.43 -11.51 7.13
C MET A 23 3.61 -11.17 5.65
N THR A 24 2.96 -11.94 4.78
CA THR A 24 2.92 -11.72 3.33
C THR A 24 1.48 -11.51 2.89
N PHE A 25 1.26 -10.56 1.97
CA PHE A 25 -0.03 -10.38 1.32
C PHE A 25 -0.33 -11.55 0.37
N ASN A 26 -1.59 -11.98 0.32
CA ASN A 26 -2.05 -13.12 -0.47
C ASN A 26 -2.44 -12.76 -1.91
N HIS A 27 -2.68 -11.48 -2.20
CA HIS A 27 -3.11 -11.02 -3.51
C HIS A 27 -2.25 -9.85 -4.03
N LEU A 28 -2.08 -9.79 -5.36
CA LEU A 28 -1.29 -8.75 -6.02
C LEU A 28 -1.76 -7.33 -5.68
N PHE A 29 -3.08 -7.17 -5.49
CA PHE A 29 -3.73 -5.88 -5.20
C PHE A 29 -3.77 -5.50 -3.72
N ASP A 30 -3.01 -6.17 -2.86
CA ASP A 30 -3.03 -5.92 -1.41
C ASP A 30 -1.76 -5.22 -0.91
N SER A 31 -0.66 -5.30 -1.65
CA SER A 31 0.60 -4.67 -1.22
C SER A 31 0.48 -3.16 -1.11
N SER A 32 1.23 -2.56 -0.19
CA SER A 32 1.22 -1.10 -0.01
C SER A 32 1.67 -0.39 -1.28
N ALA A 33 0.90 0.62 -1.70
CA ALA A 33 1.14 1.44 -2.88
C ALA A 33 2.55 2.05 -2.89
N LEU A 34 3.24 1.87 -4.01
CA LEU A 34 4.55 2.45 -4.28
C LEU A 34 4.48 3.35 -5.51
N LEU A 35 4.78 4.63 -5.29
CA LEU A 35 4.89 5.60 -6.36
C LEU A 35 6.29 5.57 -6.95
N HIS A 36 6.35 5.43 -8.28
CA HIS A 36 7.56 5.47 -9.09
C HIS A 36 7.56 6.73 -9.93
N ARG A 37 8.71 7.41 -10.02
CA ARG A 37 8.92 8.52 -10.95
C ARG A 37 10.17 8.30 -11.77
N PHE A 38 10.02 8.42 -13.08
CA PHE A 38 11.10 8.59 -14.03
C PHE A 38 11.07 10.04 -14.52
N ASN A 39 12.03 10.84 -14.06
CA ASN A 39 12.15 12.23 -14.52
C ASN A 39 13.11 12.28 -15.69
N ILE A 40 12.64 12.81 -16.81
CA ILE A 40 13.37 12.91 -18.06
C ILE A 40 13.64 14.39 -18.34
N GLU A 41 14.90 14.74 -18.55
CA GLU A 41 15.33 16.10 -18.84
C GLU A 41 16.59 16.08 -19.71
N ASN A 42 16.56 16.76 -20.85
CA ASN A 42 17.71 16.90 -21.77
C ASN A 42 18.40 15.55 -22.08
N GLY A 43 17.61 14.52 -22.40
CA GLY A 43 18.11 13.17 -22.69
C GLY A 43 18.61 12.36 -21.49
N HIS A 44 18.56 12.90 -20.27
CA HIS A 44 18.94 12.22 -19.03
C HIS A 44 17.71 11.74 -18.26
N VAL A 45 17.87 10.65 -17.50
CA VAL A 45 16.78 10.03 -16.71
C VAL A 45 17.22 9.86 -15.26
N THR A 46 16.39 10.29 -14.32
CA THR A 46 16.54 9.96 -12.89
C THR A 46 15.35 9.14 -12.42
N TYR A 47 15.60 8.23 -11.48
CA TYR A 47 14.58 7.37 -10.88
C TYR A 47 14.44 7.66 -9.39
N GLN A 48 13.20 7.69 -8.92
CA GLN A 48 12.87 7.69 -7.50
C GLN A 48 11.62 6.86 -7.24
N CYS A 49 11.54 6.29 -6.05
CA CYS A 49 10.31 5.68 -5.57
C CYS A 49 10.06 5.99 -4.09
N ARG A 50 8.79 6.07 -3.70
CA ARG A 50 8.35 6.29 -2.32
C ARG A 50 7.04 5.55 -2.07
N PHE A 51 6.95 4.90 -0.92
CA PHE A 51 5.67 4.37 -0.45
C PHE A 51 4.69 5.51 -0.24
N LEU A 52 3.46 5.34 -0.71
CA LEU A 52 2.37 6.22 -0.35
C LEU A 52 2.12 6.08 1.15
N LYS A 53 2.10 7.20 1.86
CA LYS A 53 1.85 7.23 3.31
C LYS A 53 0.34 7.17 3.59
N SER A 54 -0.32 6.14 3.07
CA SER A 54 -1.70 5.80 3.42
C SER A 54 -1.80 5.38 4.89
N ASP A 55 -2.98 5.45 5.45
CA ASP A 55 -3.25 5.01 6.82
C ASP A 55 -3.10 3.49 6.94
N ALA A 56 -3.48 2.72 5.91
CA ALA A 56 -3.20 1.29 5.81
C ALA A 56 -1.69 1.01 5.92
N TYR A 57 -0.86 1.71 5.13
CA TYR A 57 0.60 1.55 5.19
C TYR A 57 1.17 1.95 6.55
N LYS A 58 0.74 3.07 7.12
CA LYS A 58 1.21 3.53 8.45
C LYS A 58 0.86 2.53 9.55
N LYS A 59 -0.40 2.06 9.58
CA LYS A 59 -0.89 1.10 10.58
C LYS A 59 -0.14 -0.23 10.48
N ASN A 60 -0.03 -0.79 9.27
CA ASN A 60 0.70 -2.03 9.01
C ASN A 60 2.18 -1.91 9.40
N LYS A 61 2.83 -0.80 9.01
CA LYS A 61 4.24 -0.54 9.33
C LYS A 61 4.47 -0.35 10.83
N ALA A 62 3.60 0.37 11.53
CA ALA A 62 3.72 0.58 12.97
C ALA A 62 3.54 -0.74 13.75
N ALA A 63 2.60 -1.59 13.31
CA ALA A 63 2.32 -2.87 13.95
C ALA A 63 3.29 -4.01 13.54
N GLN A 64 4.13 -3.80 12.51
CA GLN A 64 4.99 -4.84 11.90
C GLN A 64 4.20 -6.10 11.48
N ARG A 65 2.91 -5.94 11.14
CA ARG A 65 2.00 -7.01 10.71
C ARG A 65 0.84 -6.40 9.91
N ILE A 66 0.11 -7.21 9.15
CA ILE A 66 -1.04 -6.75 8.37
C ILE A 66 -2.22 -6.57 9.34
N VAL A 67 -2.58 -5.33 9.66
CA VAL A 67 -3.68 -4.96 10.57
C VAL A 67 -4.86 -4.30 9.87
N VAL A 68 -4.70 -3.99 8.58
CA VAL A 68 -5.78 -3.52 7.70
C VAL A 68 -6.09 -4.60 6.68
N THR A 69 -7.38 -4.90 6.53
CA THR A 69 -7.86 -5.84 5.52
C THR A 69 -7.80 -5.18 4.15
N GLU A 70 -7.19 -5.88 3.20
CA GLU A 70 -7.09 -5.48 1.80
C GLU A 70 -8.02 -6.35 0.94
N PHE A 71 -7.91 -6.28 -0.38
CA PHE A 71 -8.79 -6.96 -1.32
C PHE A 71 -8.81 -8.50 -1.12
N GLY A 72 -7.64 -9.14 -1.02
CA GLY A 72 -7.49 -10.59 -0.88
C GLY A 72 -6.83 -11.06 0.42
N THR A 73 -6.54 -10.14 1.35
CA THR A 73 -5.82 -10.44 2.59
C THR A 73 -6.54 -9.85 3.78
N SER A 74 -7.04 -10.70 4.67
CA SER A 74 -7.64 -10.28 5.93
C SER A 74 -6.57 -9.83 6.92
N ALA A 75 -6.89 -8.80 7.71
CA ALA A 75 -6.05 -8.37 8.82
C ALA A 75 -5.80 -9.50 9.83
N ALA A 76 -4.58 -9.54 10.39
CA ALA A 76 -4.26 -10.39 11.51
C ALA A 76 -5.10 -10.01 12.73
N PRO A 77 -5.65 -10.99 13.46
CA PRO A 77 -6.40 -10.73 14.68
C PRO A 77 -5.53 -9.98 15.68
N ASP A 78 -6.13 -9.03 16.39
CA ASP A 78 -5.42 -8.31 17.45
C ASP A 78 -5.06 -9.28 18.59
N PRO A 79 -3.76 -9.38 18.97
CA PRO A 79 -3.34 -10.24 20.08
C PRO A 79 -3.91 -9.79 21.44
N CYS A 80 -4.36 -8.53 21.57
CA CYS A 80 -4.89 -7.95 22.80
C CYS A 80 -6.43 -8.09 22.93
N HIS A 81 -7.12 -8.61 21.91
CA HIS A 81 -8.57 -8.78 21.96
C HIS A 81 -8.97 -10.12 22.60
N THR A 82 -9.74 -10.04 23.69
CA THR A 82 -10.43 -11.20 24.30
C THR A 82 -11.50 -11.76 23.34
N ILE A 83 -11.97 -12.99 23.57
CA ILE A 83 -13.00 -13.66 22.75
C ILE A 83 -14.23 -12.75 22.54
N PHE A 84 -14.68 -12.04 23.58
CA PHE A 84 -15.81 -11.12 23.50
C PHE A 84 -15.55 -9.93 22.57
N HIS A 85 -14.32 -9.40 22.56
CA HIS A 85 -13.96 -8.30 21.69
C HIS A 85 -13.85 -8.74 20.22
N ARG A 86 -13.42 -9.99 19.98
CA ARG A 86 -13.44 -10.61 18.63
C ARG A 86 -14.87 -10.75 18.11
N ILE A 87 -15.81 -11.16 18.96
CA ILE A 87 -17.24 -11.25 18.60
C ILE A 87 -17.80 -9.84 18.34
N ALA A 88 -17.53 -8.87 19.22
CA ALA A 88 -18.00 -7.49 19.03
C ALA A 88 -17.45 -6.85 17.74
N ALA A 89 -16.20 -7.14 17.36
CA ALA A 89 -15.60 -6.66 16.12
C ALA A 89 -16.29 -7.20 14.86
N ILE A 90 -16.87 -8.42 14.91
CA ILE A 90 -17.69 -8.96 13.80
C ILE A 90 -18.96 -8.13 13.60
N PHE A 91 -19.49 -7.53 14.67
CA PHE A 91 -20.68 -6.67 14.63
C PHE A 91 -20.35 -5.16 14.52
N GLY A 92 -19.07 -4.81 14.35
CA GLY A 92 -18.63 -3.44 14.09
C GLY A 92 -19.22 -2.87 12.79
N LYS A 93 -19.31 -1.54 12.68
CA LYS A 93 -20.01 -0.88 11.59
C LYS A 93 -19.45 -1.28 10.21
N PRO A 94 -20.32 -1.60 9.23
CA PRO A 94 -19.89 -1.81 7.85
C PRO A 94 -19.24 -0.53 7.32
N GLY A 95 -17.99 -0.60 6.87
CA GLY A 95 -17.28 0.51 6.23
C GLY A 95 -16.26 1.28 7.08
N GLU A 96 -16.19 1.05 8.40
CA GLU A 96 -15.18 1.73 9.26
C GLU A 96 -13.73 1.26 9.00
N ASN A 97 -13.53 0.20 8.22
CA ASN A 97 -12.22 -0.39 7.91
C ASN A 97 -11.99 -0.59 6.40
N VAL A 98 -12.50 0.31 5.54
CA VAL A 98 -12.13 0.27 4.11
C VAL A 98 -10.70 0.76 3.96
N SER A 99 -9.86 -0.03 3.28
CA SER A 99 -8.47 0.32 3.02
C SER A 99 -8.36 1.59 2.15
N ASP A 100 -7.43 2.47 2.51
CA ASP A 100 -7.04 3.65 1.72
C ASP A 100 -5.78 3.37 0.87
N ASN A 101 -5.45 2.10 0.63
CA ASN A 101 -4.33 1.68 -0.20
C ASN A 101 -4.59 2.00 -1.70
N ALA A 102 -4.29 3.23 -2.09
CA ALA A 102 -4.41 3.68 -3.47
C ALA A 102 -3.24 3.18 -4.33
N MET A 103 -3.22 1.90 -4.71
CA MET A 103 -2.11 1.29 -5.47
C MET A 103 -2.33 1.16 -6.99
N ILE A 104 -3.53 1.44 -7.49
CA ILE A 104 -3.89 1.14 -8.88
C ILE A 104 -3.44 2.23 -9.85
N SER A 105 -3.88 3.47 -9.64
CA SER A 105 -3.70 4.57 -10.60
C SER A 105 -3.44 5.90 -9.89
N ILE A 106 -3.03 6.91 -10.68
CA ILE A 106 -2.86 8.31 -10.30
C ILE A 106 -3.47 9.13 -11.43
N TYR A 107 -4.18 10.20 -11.11
CA TYR A 107 -4.73 11.16 -12.04
C TYR A 107 -4.68 12.57 -11.45
#